data_AF-V6HWN3-F1
#
_entry.id   AF-V6HWN3-F1
#
_cell.length_a   1.000
_cell.length_b   1.000
_cell.length_c   1.000
_cell.angle_alpha   90.00
_cell.angle_beta   90.00
_cell.angle_gamma   90.00
#
_symmetry.space_group_name_H-M   'P 1'
#
loop_
_entity.id
_entity.type
_entity.pdbx_description
1 polymer ?
#
loop_
_entity_poly.entity_id
_entity_poly.type
_entity_poly.pdbx_seq_one_letter_code
_entity_poly.pdbx_strand_id
1 'polypeptide(L)'
;MAAKKKSSKSKRKTTKRRTSTRSKKTSLVSIEKRYTSTAKPTLHKYPKKPAKSATNATKKTYIEKFKDVREKNKRLLDQWQANVKEANQLNKEIYGG
;
A
#
# COMPACT_ATOMS: atom_id res chain seq x y z
N MET A 1 -24.53 -50.18 50.62
CA MET A 1 -24.37 -50.17 49.16
C MET A 1 -24.43 -48.73 48.66
N ALA A 2 -23.30 -48.11 48.31
CA ALA A 2 -23.28 -46.85 47.56
C ALA A 2 -22.01 -46.81 46.71
N ALA A 3 -22.17 -47.02 45.41
CA ALA A 3 -21.07 -47.16 44.45
C ALA A 3 -20.44 -45.80 44.12
N LYS A 4 -19.11 -45.70 44.29
CA LYS A 4 -18.27 -44.60 43.82
C LYS A 4 -18.46 -44.41 42.30
N LYS A 5 -19.02 -43.27 41.87
CA LYS A 5 -19.02 -42.89 40.46
C LYS A 5 -17.60 -42.52 40.01
N LYS A 6 -17.02 -43.36 39.14
CA LYS A 6 -15.73 -43.12 38.48
C LYS A 6 -15.84 -41.90 37.56
N SER A 7 -14.95 -40.93 37.71
CA SER A 7 -14.88 -39.76 36.83
C SER A 7 -14.25 -40.15 35.49
N SER A 8 -15.01 -40.05 34.40
CA SER A 8 -14.49 -40.23 33.04
C SER A 8 -13.84 -38.92 32.58
N LYS A 9 -12.51 -38.82 32.75
CA LYS A 9 -11.70 -37.69 32.28
C LYS A 9 -11.70 -37.68 30.75
N SER A 10 -12.55 -36.86 30.15
CA SER A 10 -12.63 -36.68 28.69
C SER A 10 -11.31 -36.11 28.15
N LYS A 11 -10.55 -36.93 27.41
CA LYS A 11 -9.34 -36.48 26.70
C LYS A 11 -9.77 -35.71 25.44
N ARG A 12 -9.81 -34.39 25.54
CA ARG A 12 -10.04 -33.49 24.40
C ARG A 12 -8.87 -33.60 23.41
N LYS A 13 -9.09 -34.19 22.23
CA LYS A 13 -8.11 -34.19 21.13
C LYS A 13 -7.84 -32.74 20.70
N THR A 14 -6.62 -32.26 20.88
CA THR A 14 -6.19 -30.95 20.40
C THR A 14 -5.72 -31.07 18.95
N THR A 15 -6.42 -30.43 18.03
CA THR A 15 -5.98 -30.35 16.64
C THR A 15 -4.75 -29.44 16.57
N LYS A 16 -3.58 -30.00 16.23
CA LYS A 16 -2.35 -29.20 16.00
C LYS A 16 -2.61 -28.20 14.88
N ARG A 17 -2.72 -26.90 15.22
CA ARG A 17 -2.75 -25.81 14.23
C ARG A 17 -1.39 -25.77 13.54
N ARG A 18 -1.35 -26.05 12.23
CA ARG A 18 -0.16 -25.83 11.41
C ARG A 18 0.11 -24.32 11.36
N THR A 19 1.16 -23.87 12.03
CA THR A 19 1.70 -22.52 11.84
C THR A 19 2.45 -22.50 10.52
N SER A 20 1.81 -22.04 9.45
CA SER A 20 2.51 -21.64 8.24
C SER A 20 3.42 -20.46 8.60
N THR A 21 4.73 -20.68 8.58
CA THR A 21 5.72 -19.59 8.59
C THR A 21 5.74 -18.98 7.19
N ARG A 22 4.72 -18.19 6.85
CA ARG A 22 4.77 -17.35 5.65
C ARG A 22 5.88 -16.33 5.85
N SER A 23 7.05 -16.64 5.29
CA SER A 23 8.21 -15.76 5.20
C SER A 23 7.76 -14.44 4.56
N LYS A 24 7.55 -13.41 5.38
CA LYS A 24 7.36 -12.03 4.92
C LYS A 24 8.74 -11.42 4.68
N LYS A 25 9.51 -11.99 3.73
CA LYS A 25 10.52 -11.19 3.04
C LYS A 25 9.77 -10.31 2.05
N THR A 26 9.10 -9.27 2.55
CA THR A 26 8.82 -8.11 1.71
C THR A 26 10.19 -7.53 1.41
N SER A 27 10.80 -7.99 0.32
CA SER A 27 11.94 -7.31 -0.26
C SER A 27 11.51 -5.85 -0.37
N LEU A 28 12.24 -4.97 0.29
CA LEU A 28 12.21 -3.57 -0.01
C LEU A 28 12.57 -3.52 -1.49
N VAL A 29 11.56 -3.53 -2.37
CA VAL A 29 11.75 -3.29 -3.80
C VAL A 29 12.48 -1.97 -3.82
N SER A 30 13.76 -2.06 -4.19
CA SER A 30 14.75 -1.01 -4.01
C SER A 30 14.11 0.27 -4.51
N ILE A 31 14.09 1.27 -3.64
CA ILE A 31 13.42 2.55 -3.90
C ILE A 31 13.88 3.12 -5.24
N GLU A 32 15.14 2.86 -5.61
CA GLU A 32 15.75 3.10 -6.92
C GLU A 32 14.93 2.57 -8.11
N LYS A 33 14.42 1.33 -8.07
CA LYS A 33 13.59 0.77 -9.16
C LYS A 33 12.29 1.54 -9.39
N ARG A 34 11.77 2.24 -8.38
CA ARG A 34 10.58 3.10 -8.52
C ARG A 34 10.91 4.42 -9.20
N TYR A 35 12.16 4.87 -9.12
CA TYR A 35 12.62 6.13 -9.71
C TYR A 35 13.31 5.96 -11.08
N THR A 36 13.52 4.74 -11.57
CA THR A 36 14.10 4.48 -12.89
C THR A 36 13.14 3.82 -13.88
N SER A 37 11.89 3.58 -13.49
CA SER A 37 10.89 2.98 -14.36
C SER A 37 10.14 4.02 -15.20
N THR A 38 9.90 3.70 -16.47
CA THR A 38 9.01 4.45 -17.37
C THR A 38 7.53 4.08 -17.20
N ALA A 39 7.22 3.12 -16.32
CA ALA A 39 5.84 2.75 -16.02
C ALA A 39 5.14 3.87 -15.26
N LYS A 40 3.89 4.16 -15.65
CA LYS A 40 3.10 5.22 -15.02
C LYS A 40 2.90 4.95 -13.52
N PRO A 41 3.20 5.91 -12.62
CA PRO A 41 3.11 5.69 -11.18
C PRO A 41 1.66 5.55 -10.73
N THR A 42 1.45 4.76 -9.67
CA THR A 42 0.14 4.70 -9.00
C THR A 42 -0.04 5.95 -8.14
N LEU A 43 -1.10 6.72 -8.42
CA LEU A 43 -1.40 7.96 -7.71
C LEU A 43 -2.12 7.70 -6.38
N HIS A 44 -1.89 8.58 -5.41
CA HIS A 44 -2.61 8.58 -4.15
C HIS A 44 -4.06 9.02 -4.37
N LYS A 45 -4.99 8.33 -3.71
CA LYS A 45 -6.41 8.68 -3.79
C LYS A 45 -6.69 9.98 -3.03
N TYR A 46 -7.47 10.85 -3.63
CA TYR A 46 -7.92 12.08 -2.98
C TYR A 46 -8.84 11.77 -1.79
N PRO A 47 -8.82 12.60 -0.73
CA PRO A 47 -9.76 12.47 0.38
C PRO A 47 -11.21 12.67 -0.10
N LYS A 48 -12.16 12.02 0.57
CA LYS A 48 -13.58 12.18 0.26
C LYS A 48 -14.03 13.61 0.58
N LYS A 49 -14.80 14.21 -0.33
CA LYS A 49 -15.36 15.55 -0.14
C LYS A 49 -16.28 15.57 1.09
N PRO A 50 -16.15 16.58 1.99
CA PRO A 50 -17.08 16.74 3.10
C PRO A 50 -18.47 17.17 2.59
N ALA A 51 -19.50 16.94 3.40
CA ALA A 51 -20.85 17.42 3.12
C ALA A 51 -20.90 18.96 3.10
N LYS A 52 -21.87 19.55 2.40
CA LYS A 52 -22.04 21.02 2.33
C LYS A 52 -22.29 21.64 3.72
N SER A 53 -23.03 20.92 4.57
CA SER A 53 -23.35 21.28 5.96
C SER A 53 -22.22 21.01 6.95
N ALA A 54 -21.08 20.46 6.51
CA ALA A 54 -19.96 20.21 7.40
C ALA A 54 -19.41 21.50 8.01
N THR A 55 -18.85 21.40 9.22
CA THR A 55 -18.28 22.54 9.94
C THR A 55 -17.10 23.15 9.19
N ASN A 56 -16.82 24.43 9.46
CA ASN A 56 -15.70 25.13 8.85
C ASN A 56 -14.35 24.47 9.18
N ALA A 57 -14.19 23.89 10.37
CA ALA A 57 -13.00 23.13 10.73
C ALA A 57 -12.82 21.90 9.83
N THR A 58 -13.88 21.11 9.60
CA THR A 58 -13.82 19.96 8.69
C THR A 58 -13.49 20.38 7.26
N LYS A 59 -14.03 21.51 6.79
CA LYS A 59 -13.71 22.05 5.45
C LYS A 59 -12.24 22.46 5.33
N LYS A 60 -11.68 23.12 6.36
CA LYS A 60 -10.25 23.50 6.39
C LYS A 60 -9.35 22.26 6.34
N THR A 61 -9.59 21.28 7.22
CA THR A 61 -8.80 20.03 7.25
C THR A 61 -8.89 19.24 5.94
N TYR A 62 -10.03 19.26 5.25
CA TYR A 62 -10.16 18.66 3.92
C TYR A 62 -9.27 19.36 2.89
N ILE A 63 -9.24 20.70 2.88
CA ILE A 63 -8.42 21.48 1.95
C ILE A 63 -6.92 21.19 2.15
N GLU A 64 -6.47 21.11 3.40
CA GLU A 64 -5.08 20.76 3.74
C GLU A 64 -4.72 19.37 3.20
N LYS A 65 -5.50 18.35 3.56
CA LYS A 65 -5.29 16.98 3.07
C LYS A 65 -5.35 16.88 1.55
N PHE A 66 -6.23 17.65 0.92
CA PHE A 66 -6.34 17.69 -0.53
C PHE A 66 -5.09 18.29 -1.18
N LYS A 67 -4.56 19.39 -0.64
CA LYS A 67 -3.30 19.99 -1.10
C LYS A 67 -2.14 19.02 -0.97
N ASP A 68 -2.01 18.36 0.18
CA ASP A 68 -0.93 17.39 0.42
C ASP A 68 -0.95 16.24 -0.60
N VAL A 69 -2.13 15.66 -0.86
CA VAL A 69 -2.28 14.58 -1.84
C VAL A 69 -2.01 15.09 -3.26
N ARG A 70 -2.48 16.30 -3.59
CA ARG A 70 -2.23 16.93 -4.88
C ARG A 70 -0.74 17.12 -5.12
N GLU A 71 0.00 17.63 -4.15
CA GLU A 71 1.44 17.86 -4.26
C GLU A 71 2.22 16.55 -4.39
N LYS A 72 1.88 15.53 -3.60
CA LYS A 72 2.49 14.20 -3.72
C LYS A 72 2.27 13.60 -5.10
N ASN A 73 1.05 13.69 -5.63
CA ASN A 73 0.72 13.18 -6.96
C ASN A 73 1.42 13.98 -8.06
N LYS A 74 1.52 15.30 -7.92
CA LYS A 74 2.25 16.14 -8.88
C LYS A 74 3.72 15.73 -8.95
N ARG A 75 4.40 15.58 -7.80
CA ARG A 75 5.81 15.15 -7.76
C ARG A 75 6.02 13.80 -8.45
N LEU A 76 5.12 12.83 -8.24
CA LEU A 76 5.20 11.53 -8.91
C LEU A 76 5.04 11.63 -10.43
N LEU A 77 4.12 12.48 -10.91
CA LEU A 77 3.91 12.70 -12.34
C LEU A 77 5.10 13.42 -12.99
N ASP A 78 5.62 14.47 -12.34
CA ASP A 78 6.76 15.23 -12.84
C ASP A 78 8.00 14.34 -12.96
N GLN A 79 8.28 13.51 -11.94
CA GLN A 79 9.38 12.54 -11.97
C GLN A 79 9.18 11.48 -13.06
N TRP A 80 7.98 10.92 -13.18
CA TRP A 80 7.69 9.95 -14.24
C TRP A 80 7.89 10.55 -15.63
N GLN A 81 7.43 11.78 -15.85
CA GLN A 81 7.58 12.47 -17.13
C GLN A 81 9.06 12.74 -17.46
N ALA A 82 9.86 13.11 -16.46
CA ALA A 82 11.31 13.26 -16.62
C ALA A 82 11.97 11.93 -17.04
N ASN A 83 11.64 10.83 -16.35
CA ASN A 83 12.18 9.50 -16.67
C ASN A 83 11.78 9.01 -18.06
N VAL A 84 10.54 9.24 -18.48
CA VAL A 84 10.09 8.87 -19.83
C VAL A 84 10.83 9.69 -20.88
N LYS A 85 11.04 10.99 -20.64
CA LYS A 85 11.79 11.84 -21.56
C LYS A 85 13.24 11.38 -21.68
N GLU A 86 13.89 11.09 -20.57
CA GLU A 86 15.27 10.57 -20.53
C GLU A 86 15.38 9.22 -21.25
N ALA A 87 14.47 8.27 -20.95
CA ALA A 87 14.45 6.98 -21.62
C ALA A 87 14.22 7.11 -23.12
N ASN A 88 13.34 8.02 -23.57
CA ASN A 88 13.13 8.28 -24.99
C ASN A 88 14.35 8.89 -25.67
N GLN A 89 15.07 9.79 -24.98
CA GLN A 89 16.31 10.37 -25.47
C GLN A 89 17.39 9.28 -25.64
N LEU A 90 17.58 8.44 -24.64
CA LEU A 90 18.51 7.31 -24.71
C LEU A 90 18.13 6.32 -25.81
N ASN A 91 16.84 6.00 -25.95
CA ASN A 91 16.37 5.13 -27.02
C ASN A 91 16.61 5.74 -28.41
N LYS A 92 16.51 7.06 -28.56
CA LYS A 92 16.85 7.75 -29.80
C LYS A 92 18.36 7.68 -30.07
N GLU A 93 19.21 7.85 -29.06
CA GLU A 93 20.66 7.75 -29.23
C GLU A 93 21.13 6.32 -29.56
N ILE A 94 20.44 5.30 -29.05
CA ILE A 94 20.81 3.89 -29.25
C ILE A 94 20.18 3.31 -30.53
N TYR A 95 18.91 3.63 -30.81
CA TYR A 95 18.11 2.99 -31.86
C TYR A 95 17.58 3.95 -32.93
N GLY A 96 17.68 5.26 -32.72
CA GLY A 96 17.29 6.27 -33.68
C GLY A 96 18.46 6.63 -34.59
N GLY A 97 18.62 5.88 -35.67
CA GLY A 97 19.55 6.22 -36.75
C GLY A 97 19.34 7.62 -37.30
#